data_AF-A0A140NQK6-F1
#
_entry.id   AF-A0A140NQK6-F1
#
_cell.length_a   1.000
_cell.length_b   1.000
_cell.length_c   1.000
_cell.angle_alpha   90.00
_cell.angle_beta   90.00
_cell.angle_gamma   90.00
#
_symmetry.space_group_name_H-M   'P 1'
#
loop_
_entity.id
_entity.type
_entity.pdbx_description
1 polymer ?
#
loop_
_entity_poly.entity_id
_entity_poly.type
_entity_poly.pdbx_seq_one_letter_code
_entity_poly.pdbx_strand_id
1 'polypeptide(L)'
;MLQSNKINKRNHHPIATFLVGAMLISTTLSSAQAAIALDRTRAIMTGEDKSISLNISNENKQLPYLAQGWIENAQGEKITEPFTVLPPVQRVEPGAKSQVKIQALPSVASLPQDRESVYYFNLREIPPKSDKPNTLQLALQTRIKLFYRPKAIIPTRQQMENPWQEKITLTRQGDQYSVENPTPYFVTLVDAASVKDGKTVAGFEPLMVAPKSSLLMGGSAKALGSKPVLTYINDYGGRPTLTFTCQDNRCHVVSDKQ
;
A
#
# COMPACT_ATOMS: atom_id res chain seq x y z
N MET A 1 -19.41 -15.07 93.25
CA MET A 1 -18.29 -15.76 93.91
C MET A 1 -17.89 -16.94 93.03
N LEU A 2 -16.64 -16.96 92.58
CA LEU A 2 -15.84 -18.12 92.10
C LEU A 2 -16.29 -18.97 90.89
N GLN A 3 -15.44 -18.90 89.85
CA GLN A 3 -14.83 -19.97 89.02
C GLN A 3 -15.62 -21.25 88.65
N SER A 4 -15.56 -21.60 87.35
CA SER A 4 -14.76 -22.73 86.80
C SER A 4 -15.43 -23.51 85.65
N ASN A 5 -14.68 -23.63 84.54
CA ASN A 5 -14.55 -24.71 83.55
C ASN A 5 -15.67 -25.75 83.26
N LYS A 6 -16.01 -25.89 81.96
CA LYS A 6 -15.80 -27.10 81.08
C LYS A 6 -16.61 -26.92 79.77
N ILE A 7 -15.97 -26.81 78.60
CA ILE A 7 -15.63 -27.84 77.58
C ILE A 7 -16.83 -28.56 76.91
N ASN A 8 -16.83 -28.45 75.56
CA ASN A 8 -17.38 -29.33 74.51
C ASN A 8 -18.88 -29.11 74.13
N LYS A 9 -19.27 -28.93 72.86
CA LYS A 9 -18.95 -29.76 71.68
C LYS A 9 -19.37 -29.09 70.36
N ARG A 10 -18.51 -29.27 69.34
CA ARG A 10 -18.78 -29.62 67.92
C ARG A 10 -19.66 -28.75 67.01
N ASN A 11 -18.95 -28.28 65.98
CA ASN A 11 -19.21 -28.41 64.53
C ASN A 11 -20.38 -27.63 63.94
N HIS A 12 -20.06 -26.67 63.06
CA HIS A 12 -19.96 -26.94 61.61
C HIS A 12 -19.37 -25.70 60.90
N HIS A 13 -18.32 -25.89 60.10
CA HIS A 13 -17.94 -24.92 59.06
C HIS A 13 -19.05 -24.88 57.99
N PRO A 14 -19.20 -23.75 57.29
CA PRO A 14 -18.62 -23.74 55.96
C PRO A 14 -17.81 -22.48 55.65
N ILE A 15 -16.71 -22.78 54.95
CA ILE A 15 -15.80 -21.91 54.24
C ILE A 15 -16.59 -20.98 53.31
N ALA A 16 -16.45 -19.67 53.50
CA ALA A 16 -16.97 -18.67 52.59
C ALA A 16 -16.06 -18.56 51.35
N THR A 17 -16.39 -19.30 50.29
CA THR A 17 -15.83 -19.14 48.95
C THR A 17 -16.30 -17.82 48.34
N PHE A 18 -15.43 -16.80 48.32
CA PHE A 18 -15.63 -15.58 47.54
C PHE A 18 -15.16 -15.84 46.10
N LEU A 19 -16.09 -16.24 45.21
CA LEU A 19 -15.86 -16.32 43.77
C LEU A 19 -15.88 -14.88 43.19
N VAL A 20 -14.71 -14.27 43.07
CA VAL A 20 -14.53 -13.05 42.27
C VAL A 20 -14.51 -13.47 40.80
N GLY A 21 -15.65 -13.29 40.12
CA GLY A 21 -15.77 -13.49 38.68
C GLY A 21 -14.96 -12.43 37.93
N ALA A 22 -13.82 -12.81 37.38
CA ALA A 22 -13.07 -12.00 36.42
C ALA A 22 -13.81 -12.01 35.08
N MET A 23 -14.67 -11.01 34.86
CA MET A 23 -15.31 -10.77 33.59
C MET A 23 -14.28 -10.21 32.60
N LEU A 24 -13.73 -11.07 31.75
CA LEU A 24 -12.87 -10.70 30.62
C LEU A 24 -13.69 -9.86 29.63
N ILE A 25 -13.46 -8.54 29.64
CA ILE A 25 -13.96 -7.62 28.62
C ILE A 25 -13.09 -7.81 27.38
N SER A 26 -13.50 -8.72 26.49
CA SER A 26 -12.94 -8.85 25.15
C SER A 26 -13.40 -7.66 24.31
N THR A 27 -12.56 -6.62 24.23
CA THR A 27 -12.75 -5.50 23.30
C THR A 27 -12.53 -6.00 21.88
N THR A 28 -13.61 -6.32 21.17
CA THR A 28 -13.57 -6.51 19.73
C THR A 28 -13.33 -5.15 19.07
N LEU A 29 -12.06 -4.87 18.75
CA LEU A 29 -11.70 -3.77 17.87
C LEU A 29 -12.45 -3.98 16.55
N SER A 30 -13.51 -3.20 16.33
CA SER A 30 -14.24 -3.22 15.06
C SER A 30 -13.31 -2.64 14.00
N SER A 31 -12.70 -3.50 13.19
CA SER A 31 -11.94 -3.06 12.03
C SER A 31 -12.87 -2.31 11.10
N ALA A 32 -12.59 -1.03 10.83
CA ALA A 32 -13.28 -0.30 9.78
C ALA A 32 -12.95 -0.98 8.44
N GLN A 33 -13.92 -1.71 7.89
CA GLN A 33 -13.81 -2.35 6.58
C GLN A 33 -14.36 -1.39 5.54
N ALA A 34 -13.58 -1.11 4.49
CA ALA A 34 -14.09 -0.40 3.32
C ALA A 34 -15.29 -1.14 2.75
N ALA A 35 -16.35 -0.41 2.41
CA ALA A 35 -17.47 -1.03 1.72
C ALA A 35 -17.08 -1.29 0.28
N ILE A 36 -16.48 -0.34 -0.44
CA ILE A 36 -15.99 -0.56 -1.80
C ILE A 36 -14.49 -0.92 -1.80
N ALA A 37 -14.17 -2.17 -2.12
CA ALA A 37 -12.81 -2.65 -2.30
C ALA A 37 -12.38 -2.63 -3.78
N LEU A 38 -11.08 -2.44 -4.02
CA LEU A 38 -10.44 -2.44 -5.34
C LEU A 38 -9.51 -3.66 -5.47
N ASP A 39 -9.45 -4.27 -6.65
CA ASP A 39 -8.72 -5.53 -6.89
C ASP A 39 -7.18 -5.42 -6.89
N ARG A 40 -6.62 -4.21 -6.87
CA ARG A 40 -5.17 -3.98 -6.93
C ARG A 40 -4.75 -2.65 -6.32
N THR A 41 -3.46 -2.55 -5.99
CA THR A 41 -2.83 -1.37 -5.35
C THR A 41 -2.13 -0.43 -6.33
N ARG A 42 -2.04 -0.82 -7.60
CA ARG A 42 -1.51 -0.02 -8.71
C ARG A 42 -2.07 -0.53 -10.04
N ALA A 43 -2.14 0.35 -11.04
CA ALA A 43 -2.60 0.02 -12.38
C ALA A 43 -1.51 0.36 -13.40
N ILE A 44 -1.32 -0.53 -14.37
CA ILE A 44 -0.46 -0.30 -15.54
C ILE A 44 -1.37 -0.28 -16.76
N MET A 45 -1.31 0.79 -17.54
CA MET A 45 -1.94 0.85 -18.87
C MET A 45 -0.83 0.94 -19.91
N THR A 46 -0.73 -0.08 -20.75
CA THR A 46 0.28 -0.10 -21.81
C THR A 46 -0.17 0.77 -22.98
N GLY A 47 0.79 1.24 -23.80
CA GLY A 47 0.50 2.02 -25.01
C GLY A 47 -0.25 1.23 -26.09
N GLU A 48 -0.44 -0.08 -25.92
CA GLU A 48 -1.28 -0.91 -26.79
C GLU A 48 -2.73 -0.99 -26.29
N ASP A 49 -2.98 -0.70 -25.01
CA ASP A 49 -4.29 -0.77 -24.40
C ASP A 49 -5.11 0.48 -24.75
N LYS A 50 -6.27 0.28 -25.39
CA LYS A 50 -7.28 1.35 -25.50
C LYS A 50 -7.98 1.63 -24.17
N SER A 51 -8.04 0.61 -23.31
CA SER A 51 -8.62 0.72 -21.97
C SER A 51 -8.15 -0.43 -21.10
N ILE A 52 -8.08 -0.19 -19.79
CA ILE A 52 -7.93 -1.24 -18.78
C ILE A 52 -9.15 -1.26 -17.86
N SER A 53 -9.37 -2.41 -17.24
CA SER A 53 -10.50 -2.64 -16.35
C SER A 53 -10.03 -2.96 -14.93
N LEU A 54 -10.60 -2.27 -13.95
CA LEU A 54 -10.36 -2.47 -12.53
C LEU A 54 -11.63 -3.04 -11.89
N ASN A 55 -11.51 -4.17 -11.20
CA ASN A 55 -12.66 -4.77 -10.53
C ASN A 55 -12.85 -4.13 -9.16
N ILE A 56 -14.12 -3.87 -8.82
CA ILE A 56 -14.53 -3.36 -7.53
C ILE A 56 -15.55 -4.30 -6.90
N SER A 57 -15.57 -4.38 -5.58
CA SER A 57 -16.56 -5.17 -4.84
C SER A 57 -17.14 -4.38 -3.68
N ASN A 58 -18.45 -4.51 -3.48
CA ASN A 58 -19.08 -4.05 -2.26
C ASN A 58 -18.98 -5.16 -1.20
N GLU A 59 -18.08 -4.99 -0.24
CA GLU A 59 -17.91 -5.90 0.88
C GLU A 59 -18.98 -5.74 1.96
N ASN A 60 -19.75 -4.64 1.93
CA ASN A 60 -20.94 -4.52 2.75
C ASN A 60 -22.04 -5.45 2.18
N LYS A 61 -22.50 -6.42 2.98
CA LYS A 61 -23.52 -7.40 2.58
C LYS A 61 -24.95 -6.95 2.85
N GLN A 62 -25.15 -5.76 3.43
CA GLN A 62 -26.46 -5.25 3.83
C GLN A 62 -26.86 -3.98 3.06
N LEU A 63 -25.90 -3.08 2.80
CA LEU A 63 -26.17 -1.77 2.26
C LEU A 63 -25.55 -1.58 0.87
N PRO A 64 -26.28 -0.92 -0.06
CA PRO A 64 -25.73 -0.51 -1.34
C PRO A 64 -24.82 0.71 -1.16
N TYR A 65 -23.82 0.84 -2.01
CA TYR A 65 -22.91 1.98 -2.02
C TYR A 65 -22.79 2.55 -3.44
N LEU A 66 -22.51 3.85 -3.56
CA LEU A 66 -22.01 4.37 -4.84
C LEU A 66 -20.48 4.31 -4.85
N ALA A 67 -19.91 3.94 -5.99
CA ALA A 67 -18.49 4.00 -6.26
C ALA A 67 -18.23 5.10 -7.29
N GLN A 68 -17.46 6.11 -6.92
CA GLN A 68 -17.08 7.23 -7.78
C GLN A 68 -15.60 7.11 -8.16
N GLY A 69 -15.30 7.14 -9.46
CA GLY A 69 -13.95 7.02 -10.00
C GLY A 69 -13.50 8.27 -10.76
N TRP A 70 -12.23 8.66 -10.60
CA TRP A 70 -11.59 9.72 -11.41
C TRP A 70 -10.08 9.57 -11.51
N ILE A 71 -9.46 10.31 -12.43
CA ILE A 71 -8.00 10.39 -12.59
C ILE A 71 -7.49 11.73 -12.06
N GLU A 72 -6.32 11.69 -11.44
CA GLU A 72 -5.50 12.86 -11.10
C GLU A 72 -4.14 12.81 -11.79
N ASN A 73 -3.56 13.97 -12.05
CA ASN A 73 -2.17 14.11 -12.47
C ASN A 73 -1.20 13.92 -11.27
N ALA A 74 0.10 14.06 -11.53
CA ALA A 74 1.13 13.91 -10.51
C ALA A 74 1.03 14.94 -9.37
N GLN A 75 0.44 16.11 -9.66
CA GLN A 75 0.21 17.21 -8.70
C GLN A 75 -1.03 16.99 -7.84
N GLY A 76 -1.81 15.93 -8.09
CA GLY A 76 -3.05 15.63 -7.38
C GLY A 76 -4.26 16.40 -7.89
N GLU A 77 -4.15 17.03 -9.06
CA GLU A 77 -5.26 17.76 -9.68
C GLU A 77 -6.11 16.78 -10.47
N LYS A 78 -7.44 16.85 -10.30
CA LYS A 78 -8.38 16.04 -11.08
C LYS A 78 -8.35 16.48 -12.55
N ILE A 79 -8.18 15.52 -13.44
CA ILE A 79 -8.08 15.75 -14.89
C ILE A 79 -9.11 14.92 -15.66
N THR A 80 -9.33 15.30 -16.92
CA THR A 80 -10.20 14.57 -17.87
C THR A 80 -9.44 14.02 -19.08
N GLU A 81 -8.16 14.36 -19.20
CA GLU A 81 -7.24 13.95 -20.28
C GLU A 81 -5.87 13.66 -19.63
N PRO A 82 -5.09 12.68 -20.12
CA PRO A 82 -5.34 11.86 -21.31
C PRO A 82 -6.16 10.60 -21.02
N PHE A 83 -6.69 10.47 -19.81
CA PHE A 83 -7.42 9.31 -19.34
C PHE A 83 -8.77 9.69 -18.76
N THR A 84 -9.78 8.87 -19.04
CA THR A 84 -11.12 9.02 -18.46
C THR A 84 -11.58 7.74 -17.78
N VAL A 85 -12.49 7.89 -16.81
CA VAL A 85 -13.04 6.78 -16.02
C VAL A 85 -14.50 6.57 -16.39
N LEU A 86 -14.85 5.32 -16.71
CA LEU A 86 -16.18 4.92 -17.13
C LEU A 86 -16.70 3.70 -16.34
N PRO A 87 -17.90 3.77 -15.73
CA PRO A 87 -18.65 4.99 -15.44
C PRO A 87 -17.96 5.84 -14.35
N PRO A 88 -18.14 7.18 -14.33
CA PRO A 88 -17.56 8.03 -13.29
C PRO A 88 -18.22 7.84 -11.92
N VAL A 89 -19.48 7.38 -11.89
CA VAL A 89 -20.21 6.98 -10.68
C VAL A 89 -21.08 5.78 -11.02
N GLN A 90 -21.11 4.78 -10.16
CA GLN A 90 -22.01 3.64 -10.28
C GLN A 90 -22.51 3.17 -8.92
N ARG A 91 -23.71 2.61 -8.89
CA ARG A 91 -24.26 1.96 -7.70
C ARG A 91 -23.85 0.49 -7.68
N VAL A 92 -23.35 0.02 -6.53
CA VAL A 92 -22.95 -1.36 -6.30
C VAL A 92 -23.81 -1.92 -5.18
N GLU A 93 -24.63 -2.91 -5.52
CA GLU A 93 -25.55 -3.56 -4.57
C GLU A 93 -24.80 -4.33 -3.46
N PRO A 94 -25.46 -4.66 -2.34
CA PRO A 94 -24.83 -5.36 -1.23
C PRO A 94 -24.15 -6.66 -1.69
N GLY A 95 -22.88 -6.85 -1.34
CA GLY A 95 -22.11 -8.04 -1.72
C GLY A 95 -21.74 -8.15 -3.21
N ALA A 96 -22.19 -7.22 -4.05
CA ALA A 96 -22.02 -7.31 -5.50
C ALA A 96 -20.60 -6.92 -5.94
N LYS A 97 -20.22 -7.42 -7.11
CA LYS A 97 -19.00 -7.03 -7.83
C LYS A 97 -19.37 -6.18 -9.02
N SER A 98 -18.51 -5.25 -9.38
CA SER A 98 -18.61 -4.45 -10.60
C SER A 98 -17.22 -4.14 -11.16
N GLN A 99 -17.17 -3.34 -12.21
CA GLN A 99 -15.95 -2.93 -12.87
C GLN A 99 -15.97 -1.44 -13.19
N VAL A 100 -14.79 -0.83 -13.09
CA VAL A 100 -14.51 0.53 -13.54
C VAL A 100 -13.49 0.43 -14.66
N LYS A 101 -13.76 1.08 -15.79
CA LYS A 101 -12.86 1.12 -16.94
C LYS A 101 -12.09 2.44 -16.95
N ILE A 102 -10.77 2.37 -17.14
CA ILE A 102 -9.93 3.51 -17.46
C ILE A 102 -9.67 3.46 -18.96
N GLN A 103 -10.09 4.49 -19.69
CA GLN A 103 -9.94 4.57 -21.14
C GLN A 103 -8.91 5.62 -21.52
N ALA A 104 -8.04 5.26 -22.47
CA ALA A 104 -7.09 6.18 -23.08
C ALA A 104 -7.79 7.03 -24.14
N LEU A 105 -7.52 8.34 -24.10
CA LEU A 105 -8.00 9.31 -25.07
C LEU A 105 -6.88 9.63 -26.08
N PRO A 106 -7.19 10.18 -27.27
CA PRO A 106 -6.19 10.42 -28.31
C PRO A 106 -5.00 11.28 -27.85
N SER A 107 -5.21 12.16 -26.87
CA SER A 107 -4.18 13.00 -26.25
C SER A 107 -3.06 12.20 -25.58
N VAL A 108 -3.25 10.90 -25.29
CA VAL A 108 -2.18 10.02 -24.76
C VAL A 108 -0.96 9.95 -25.68
N ALA A 109 -1.14 10.19 -26.98
CA ALA A 109 -0.06 10.25 -27.96
C ALA A 109 0.91 11.42 -27.69
N SER A 110 0.50 12.44 -26.94
CA SER A 110 1.36 13.58 -26.56
C SER A 110 2.29 13.28 -25.38
N LEU A 111 2.08 12.17 -24.67
CA LEU A 111 2.95 11.77 -23.56
C LEU A 111 4.35 11.36 -24.07
N PRO A 112 5.39 11.43 -23.22
CA PRO A 112 6.68 10.85 -23.53
C PRO A 112 6.53 9.37 -23.91
N GLN A 113 7.05 8.98 -25.08
CA GLN A 113 6.97 7.59 -25.55
C GLN A 113 8.22 6.76 -25.20
N ASP A 114 9.22 7.37 -24.55
CA ASP A 114 10.49 6.74 -24.16
C ASP A 114 10.59 6.38 -22.66
N ARG A 115 9.55 6.69 -21.88
CA ARG A 115 9.48 6.50 -20.43
C ARG A 115 8.04 6.46 -19.93
N GLU A 116 7.83 5.91 -18.74
CA GLU A 116 6.53 5.94 -18.10
C GLU A 116 6.09 7.36 -17.73
N SER A 117 4.77 7.56 -17.73
CA SER A 117 4.11 8.72 -17.12
C SER A 117 3.27 8.24 -15.93
N VAL A 118 3.23 9.02 -14.84
CA VAL A 118 2.48 8.67 -13.63
C VAL A 118 1.26 9.57 -13.46
N TYR A 119 0.16 8.91 -13.13
CA TYR A 119 -1.14 9.46 -12.77
C TYR A 119 -1.65 8.74 -11.52
N TYR A 120 -2.80 9.14 -11.01
CA TYR A 120 -3.46 8.47 -9.90
C TYR A 120 -4.90 8.16 -10.25
N PHE A 121 -5.31 6.90 -10.06
CA PHE A 121 -6.71 6.51 -10.07
C PHE A 121 -7.26 6.63 -8.66
N ASN A 122 -8.39 7.32 -8.53
CA ASN A 122 -9.10 7.48 -7.28
C ASN A 122 -10.43 6.75 -7.36
N LEU A 123 -10.78 6.06 -6.28
CA LEU A 123 -12.06 5.40 -6.07
C LEU A 123 -12.60 5.80 -4.70
N ARG A 124 -13.70 6.55 -4.69
CA ARG A 124 -14.38 6.99 -3.47
C ARG A 124 -15.71 6.29 -3.33
N GLU A 125 -15.95 5.69 -2.18
CA GLU A 125 -17.27 5.17 -1.83
C GLU A 125 -18.17 6.31 -1.32
N ILE A 126 -19.46 6.21 -1.58
CA ILE A 126 -20.47 7.12 -1.03
C ILE A 126 -21.49 6.24 -0.32
N PRO A 127 -21.51 6.24 1.02
CA PRO A 127 -22.48 5.47 1.78
C PRO A 127 -23.91 5.97 1.54
N PRO A 128 -24.93 5.12 1.72
CA PRO A 128 -26.30 5.59 1.74
C PRO A 128 -26.49 6.52 2.95
N LYS A 129 -27.38 7.51 2.80
CA LYS A 129 -27.69 8.45 3.87
C LYS A 129 -28.21 7.71 5.10
N SER A 130 -27.69 8.06 6.28
CA SER A 130 -28.20 7.55 7.55
C SER A 130 -29.53 8.20 7.91
N ASP A 131 -30.50 7.38 8.36
CA ASP A 131 -31.78 7.85 8.89
C ASP A 131 -31.70 8.22 10.39
N LYS A 132 -30.54 7.99 11.03
CA LYS A 132 -30.35 8.27 12.46
C LYS A 132 -29.89 9.72 12.67
N PRO A 133 -30.53 10.47 13.58
CA PRO A 133 -30.07 11.80 13.95
C PRO A 133 -28.68 11.72 14.60
N ASN A 134 -27.90 12.80 14.46
CA ASN A 134 -26.57 12.96 15.09
C ASN A 134 -25.58 11.82 14.76
N THR A 135 -25.52 11.40 13.49
CA THR A 135 -24.58 10.37 13.04
C THR A 135 -23.42 10.96 12.23
N LEU A 136 -22.21 10.48 12.53
CA LEU A 136 -21.02 10.68 11.69
C LEU A 136 -20.94 9.53 10.69
N GLN A 137 -20.94 9.84 9.39
CA GLN A 137 -20.69 8.87 8.34
C GLN A 137 -19.29 9.07 7.75
N LEU A 138 -18.53 7.99 7.67
CA LEU A 138 -17.22 7.97 7.02
C LEU A 138 -17.37 7.43 5.60
N ALA A 139 -16.64 8.04 4.67
CA ALA A 139 -16.54 7.61 3.28
C ALA A 139 -15.06 7.40 2.96
N LEU A 140 -14.69 6.18 2.60
CA LEU A 140 -13.30 5.87 2.25
C LEU A 140 -12.99 6.22 0.80
N GLN A 141 -11.76 6.69 0.57
CA GLN A 141 -11.21 6.94 -0.75
C GLN A 141 -9.90 6.17 -0.89
N THR A 142 -9.85 5.30 -1.89
CA THR A 142 -8.64 4.60 -2.33
C THR A 142 -8.00 5.38 -3.46
N ARG A 143 -6.71 5.69 -3.32
CA ARG A 143 -5.89 6.37 -4.34
C ARG A 143 -4.72 5.47 -4.70
N ILE A 144 -4.67 4.99 -5.93
CA ILE A 144 -3.59 4.13 -6.44
C ILE A 144 -2.84 4.80 -7.59
N LYS A 145 -1.59 4.43 -7.75
CA LYS A 145 -0.77 4.89 -8.89
C LYS A 145 -1.27 4.24 -10.18
N LEU A 146 -1.45 5.04 -11.21
CA LEU A 146 -1.71 4.63 -12.59
C LEU A 146 -0.47 4.98 -13.42
N PHE A 147 0.22 3.96 -13.95
CA PHE A 147 1.36 4.16 -14.82
C PHE A 147 0.93 3.96 -16.27
N TYR A 148 1.15 4.97 -17.10
CA TYR A 148 1.12 4.81 -18.54
C TYR A 148 2.48 4.32 -19.01
N ARG A 149 2.50 3.17 -19.67
CA ARG A 149 3.71 2.53 -20.17
C ARG A 149 3.69 2.50 -21.70
N PRO A 150 4.38 3.43 -22.39
CA PRO A 150 4.42 3.46 -23.85
C PRO A 150 4.81 2.12 -24.48
N LYS A 151 4.29 1.89 -25.71
CA LYS A 151 4.56 0.66 -26.47
C LYS A 151 6.06 0.36 -26.61
N ALA A 152 6.89 1.39 -26.81
CA ALA A 152 8.33 1.25 -27.00
C ALA A 152 9.08 0.71 -25.78
N ILE A 153 8.47 0.73 -24.59
CA ILE A 153 9.09 0.27 -23.33
C ILE A 153 8.27 -0.83 -22.64
N ILE A 154 7.37 -1.51 -23.35
CA ILE A 154 6.71 -2.70 -22.81
C ILE A 154 7.81 -3.75 -22.53
N PRO A 155 7.94 -4.24 -21.28
CA PRO A 155 9.04 -5.14 -20.92
C PRO A 155 8.90 -6.45 -21.68
N THR A 156 10.00 -6.93 -22.24
CA THR A 156 10.07 -8.27 -22.81
C THR A 156 9.98 -9.32 -21.69
N ARG A 157 9.64 -10.57 -22.05
CA ARG A 157 9.66 -11.68 -21.09
C ARG A 157 10.99 -11.78 -20.34
N GLN A 158 12.11 -11.61 -21.05
CA GLN A 158 13.44 -11.62 -20.45
C GLN A 158 13.64 -10.47 -19.44
N GLN A 159 13.07 -9.29 -19.68
CA GLN A 159 13.13 -8.16 -18.74
C GLN A 159 12.18 -8.35 -17.54
N MET A 160 11.14 -9.17 -17.67
CA MET A 160 10.32 -9.60 -16.53
C MET A 160 11.06 -10.62 -15.65
N GLU A 161 11.84 -11.51 -16.27
CA GLU A 161 12.71 -12.47 -15.57
C GLU A 161 13.97 -11.81 -14.96
N ASN A 162 14.39 -10.66 -15.51
CA ASN A 162 15.49 -9.83 -15.02
C ASN A 162 14.97 -8.43 -14.67
N PRO A 163 14.33 -8.26 -13.50
CA PRO A 163 13.55 -7.08 -13.19
C PRO A 163 14.40 -5.81 -13.33
N TRP A 164 13.88 -4.80 -14.03
CA TRP A 164 14.58 -3.54 -14.28
C TRP A 164 15.00 -2.81 -13.00
N GLN A 165 14.33 -3.08 -11.88
CA GLN A 165 14.68 -2.55 -10.56
C GLN A 165 16.08 -2.97 -10.10
N GLU A 166 16.65 -4.07 -10.62
CA GLU A 166 18.05 -4.46 -10.37
C GLU A 166 19.05 -3.47 -10.99
N LYS A 167 18.62 -2.61 -11.90
CA LYS A 167 19.47 -1.56 -12.51
C LYS A 167 19.60 -0.31 -11.63
N ILE A 168 18.88 -0.24 -10.52
CA ILE A 168 18.99 0.88 -9.56
C ILE A 168 20.39 0.87 -8.93
N THR A 169 20.98 2.03 -8.76
CA THR A 169 22.26 2.19 -8.05
C THR A 169 22.13 3.20 -6.92
N LEU A 170 22.98 3.06 -5.91
CA LEU A 170 23.08 4.02 -4.81
C LEU A 170 24.41 4.75 -4.91
N THR A 171 24.40 6.08 -4.78
CA THR A 171 25.62 6.88 -4.65
C THR A 171 25.61 7.57 -3.30
N ARG A 172 26.62 7.31 -2.47
CA ARG A 172 26.75 7.90 -1.14
C ARG A 172 27.02 9.40 -1.26
N GLN A 173 26.23 10.21 -0.57
CA GLN A 173 26.37 11.65 -0.45
C GLN A 173 26.32 12.01 1.04
N GLY A 174 27.50 12.15 1.67
CA GLY A 174 27.59 12.30 3.12
C GLY A 174 27.05 11.09 3.87
N ASP A 175 26.09 11.30 4.76
CA ASP A 175 25.40 10.23 5.50
C ASP A 175 24.06 9.81 4.88
N GLN A 176 23.84 10.09 3.60
CA GLN A 176 22.67 9.64 2.85
C GLN A 176 23.08 8.95 1.54
N TYR A 177 22.14 8.25 0.91
CA TYR A 177 22.31 7.72 -0.43
C TYR A 177 21.41 8.49 -1.41
N SER A 178 21.98 8.87 -2.55
CA SER A 178 21.22 9.22 -3.75
C SER A 178 20.85 7.94 -4.48
N VAL A 179 19.56 7.68 -4.65
CA VAL A 179 19.05 6.54 -5.42
C VAL A 179 18.95 6.96 -6.88
N GLU A 180 19.69 6.30 -7.76
CA GLU A 180 19.74 6.56 -9.19
C GLU A 180 18.91 5.52 -9.95
N ASN A 181 17.91 6.00 -10.72
CA ASN A 181 17.07 5.19 -11.58
C ASN A 181 17.39 5.45 -13.06
N PRO A 182 18.23 4.63 -13.71
CA PRO A 182 18.54 4.78 -15.12
C PRO A 182 17.43 4.23 -16.04
N THR A 183 16.39 3.60 -15.48
CA THR A 183 15.39 2.87 -16.25
C THR A 183 14.28 3.80 -16.78
N PRO A 184 13.52 3.38 -17.81
CA PRO A 184 12.36 4.14 -18.29
C PRO A 184 11.11 3.98 -17.39
N TYR A 185 11.21 3.30 -16.24
CA TYR A 185 10.08 2.99 -15.36
C TYR A 185 10.17 3.74 -14.03
N PHE A 186 9.04 3.99 -13.38
CA PHE A 186 9.03 4.46 -11.99
C PHE A 186 9.37 3.30 -11.03
N VAL A 187 10.24 3.56 -10.06
CA VAL A 187 10.59 2.59 -9.01
C VAL A 187 10.13 3.11 -7.66
N THR A 188 9.22 2.40 -7.00
CA THR A 188 8.75 2.74 -5.65
C THR A 188 9.49 1.91 -4.63
N LEU A 189 10.23 2.55 -3.74
CA LEU A 189 10.94 1.96 -2.61
C LEU A 189 10.10 2.19 -1.34
N VAL A 190 9.91 1.13 -0.56
CA VAL A 190 9.02 1.13 0.62
C VAL A 190 9.70 0.70 1.91
N ASP A 191 10.93 0.20 1.81
CA ASP A 191 11.74 -0.15 2.97
C ASP A 191 13.23 -0.01 2.63
N ALA A 192 14.03 0.25 3.65
CA ALA A 192 15.48 0.28 3.60
C ALA A 192 16.04 -0.25 4.91
N ALA A 193 16.81 -1.34 4.85
CA ALA A 193 17.37 -2.03 6.00
C ALA A 193 18.86 -2.34 5.77
N SER A 194 19.59 -2.63 6.85
CA SER A 194 21.01 -3.03 6.78
C SER A 194 21.23 -4.50 6.45
N VAL A 195 20.18 -5.30 6.54
CA VAL A 195 20.14 -6.74 6.25
C VAL A 195 18.75 -7.12 5.74
N LYS A 196 18.65 -8.24 5.04
CA LYS A 196 17.39 -8.80 4.57
C LYS A 196 16.48 -9.12 5.76
N ASP A 197 15.20 -8.78 5.64
CA ASP A 197 14.18 -8.90 6.69
C ASP A 197 14.51 -8.15 8.00
N GLY A 198 15.44 -7.20 7.94
CA GLY A 198 15.79 -6.32 9.03
C GLY A 198 14.74 -5.24 9.29
N LYS A 199 14.92 -4.48 10.37
CA LYS A 199 14.08 -3.30 10.63
C LYS A 199 14.46 -2.16 9.69
N THR A 200 13.45 -1.44 9.20
CA THR A 200 13.61 -0.18 8.49
C THR A 200 14.50 0.77 9.28
N VAL A 201 15.47 1.39 8.62
CA VAL A 201 16.34 2.39 9.25
C VAL A 201 15.55 3.65 9.62
N ALA A 202 15.88 4.25 10.76
CA ALA A 202 15.24 5.48 11.21
C ALA A 202 15.43 6.61 10.18
N GLY A 203 14.35 7.35 9.89
CA GLY A 203 14.34 8.45 8.94
C GLY A 203 14.21 8.04 7.47
N PHE A 204 14.07 6.74 7.16
CA PHE A 204 13.63 6.33 5.83
C PHE A 204 12.13 6.62 5.64
N GLU A 205 11.80 7.23 4.51
CA GLU A 205 10.43 7.47 4.07
C GLU A 205 10.24 6.84 2.68
N PRO A 206 9.11 6.17 2.40
CA PRO A 206 8.83 5.62 1.08
C PRO A 206 8.95 6.67 -0.02
N LEU A 207 9.67 6.32 -1.10
CA LEU A 207 9.94 7.22 -2.20
C LEU A 207 9.66 6.56 -3.55
N MET A 208 9.36 7.38 -4.55
CA MET A 208 9.16 6.92 -5.92
C MET A 208 10.12 7.67 -6.84
N VAL A 209 11.12 6.96 -7.33
CA VAL A 209 12.15 7.53 -8.23
C VAL A 209 11.62 7.51 -9.65
N ALA A 210 11.59 8.68 -10.30
CA ALA A 210 11.11 8.84 -11.65
C ALA A 210 12.06 8.18 -12.67
N PRO A 211 11.59 7.92 -13.91
CA PRO A 211 12.44 7.43 -14.98
C PRO A 211 13.62 8.35 -15.25
N LYS A 212 14.82 7.78 -15.41
CA LYS A 212 16.05 8.52 -15.74
C LYS A 212 16.34 9.67 -14.77
N SER A 213 16.07 9.48 -13.48
CA SER A 213 16.26 10.49 -12.43
C SER A 213 16.96 9.93 -11.20
N SER A 214 17.29 10.82 -10.27
CA SER A 214 17.81 10.47 -8.95
C SER A 214 17.03 11.17 -7.84
N LEU A 215 16.92 10.54 -6.67
CA LEU A 215 16.34 11.14 -5.47
C LEU A 215 17.21 10.83 -4.25
N LEU A 216 17.36 11.82 -3.37
CA LEU A 216 18.02 11.61 -2.09
C LEU A 216 17.11 10.80 -1.17
N MET A 217 17.62 9.71 -0.63
CA MET A 217 16.88 8.81 0.25
C MET A 217 17.10 9.23 1.71
N GLY A 218 16.00 9.26 2.47
CA GLY A 218 16.05 9.41 3.92
C GLY A 218 16.67 8.18 4.59
N GLY A 219 17.19 8.38 5.81
CA GLY A 219 17.88 7.35 6.56
C GLY A 219 19.41 7.42 6.43
N SER A 220 20.09 7.03 7.51
CA SER A 220 21.54 7.13 7.61
C SER A 220 22.23 6.04 6.77
N ALA A 221 23.14 6.46 5.89
CA ALA A 221 24.00 5.56 5.12
C ALA A 221 24.85 4.69 6.05
N LYS A 222 25.30 5.24 7.19
CA LYS A 222 25.99 4.47 8.23
C LYS A 222 25.08 3.40 8.84
N ALA A 223 23.80 3.70 9.09
CA ALA A 223 22.85 2.73 9.64
C ALA A 223 22.53 1.59 8.66
N LEU A 224 22.56 1.85 7.35
CA LEU A 224 22.38 0.85 6.30
C LEU A 224 23.59 -0.08 6.11
N GLY A 225 24.76 0.29 6.64
CA GLY A 225 25.97 -0.52 6.57
C GLY A 225 26.54 -0.68 5.15
N SER A 226 27.35 -1.72 4.95
CA SER A 226 28.06 -1.99 3.68
C SER A 226 27.25 -2.78 2.65
N LYS A 227 26.12 -3.37 3.08
CA LYS A 227 25.20 -4.12 2.22
C LYS A 227 23.76 -3.66 2.42
N PRO A 228 23.41 -2.42 2.02
CA PRO A 228 22.04 -1.95 2.10
C PRO A 228 21.07 -2.91 1.41
N VAL A 229 19.89 -3.10 1.99
CA VAL A 229 18.79 -3.86 1.39
C VAL A 229 17.60 -2.93 1.22
N LEU A 230 17.13 -2.76 0.00
CA LEU A 230 15.95 -1.94 -0.30
C LEU A 230 14.79 -2.83 -0.75
N THR A 231 13.58 -2.53 -0.30
CA THR A 231 12.37 -3.23 -0.75
C THR A 231 11.61 -2.35 -1.72
N TYR A 232 11.25 -2.88 -2.89
CA TYR A 232 10.48 -2.15 -3.90
C TYR A 232 9.11 -2.78 -4.12
N ILE A 233 8.17 -2.01 -4.68
CA ILE A 233 6.88 -2.55 -5.14
C ILE A 233 6.97 -2.88 -6.64
N ASN A 234 6.70 -4.14 -7.00
CA ASN A 234 6.63 -4.58 -8.41
C ASN A 234 5.23 -4.28 -9.02
N ASP A 235 5.03 -4.58 -10.31
CA ASP A 235 3.77 -4.29 -11.01
C ASP A 235 2.54 -5.02 -10.41
N TYR A 236 2.77 -6.14 -9.71
CA TYR A 236 1.74 -6.97 -9.08
C TYR A 236 1.47 -6.57 -7.61
N GLY A 237 2.12 -5.53 -7.10
CA GLY A 237 2.00 -5.12 -5.69
C GLY A 237 2.84 -5.95 -4.71
N GLY A 238 3.61 -6.92 -5.21
CA GLY A 238 4.58 -7.67 -4.42
C GLY A 238 5.75 -6.79 -3.97
N ARG A 239 6.46 -7.24 -2.93
CA ARG A 239 7.53 -6.49 -2.27
C ARG A 239 8.88 -7.23 -2.29
N PRO A 240 9.54 -7.40 -3.46
CA PRO A 240 10.84 -8.03 -3.51
C PRO A 240 11.93 -7.11 -2.95
N THR A 241 13.04 -7.71 -2.54
CA THR A 241 14.21 -7.03 -1.98
C THR A 241 15.34 -6.92 -3.00
N LEU A 242 16.06 -5.81 -2.98
CA LEU A 242 17.30 -5.57 -3.71
C LEU A 242 18.44 -5.53 -2.68
N THR A 243 19.34 -6.50 -2.74
CA THR A 243 20.56 -6.50 -1.91
C THR A 243 21.66 -5.77 -2.65
N PHE A 244 22.23 -4.74 -2.03
CA PHE A 244 23.32 -3.97 -2.61
C PHE A 244 24.68 -4.41 -2.06
N THR A 245 25.72 -4.25 -2.88
CA THR A 245 27.11 -4.25 -2.42
C THR A 245 27.75 -2.93 -2.82
N CYS A 246 28.43 -2.30 -1.86
CA CYS A 246 29.06 -1.00 -2.04
C CYS A 246 30.56 -1.14 -2.29
N GLN A 247 31.05 -0.46 -3.32
CA GLN A 247 32.47 -0.23 -3.58
C GLN A 247 32.69 1.29 -3.62
N ASP A 248 33.57 1.78 -2.75
CA ASP A 248 33.77 3.21 -2.50
C ASP A 248 32.44 3.90 -2.13
N ASN A 249 32.03 4.89 -2.94
CA ASN A 249 30.79 5.64 -2.76
C ASN A 249 29.65 5.14 -3.64
N ARG A 250 29.81 4.05 -4.41
CA ARG A 250 28.75 3.52 -5.29
C ARG A 250 28.34 2.12 -4.86
N CYS A 251 27.04 1.86 -4.83
CA CYS A 251 26.49 0.54 -4.55
C CYS A 251 25.66 0.05 -5.74
N HIS A 252 25.83 -1.23 -6.05
CA HIS A 252 25.14 -1.93 -7.12
C HIS A 252 24.35 -3.10 -6.55
N VAL A 253 23.22 -3.43 -7.18
CA VAL A 253 22.43 -4.61 -6.81
C VAL A 253 23.24 -5.86 -7.15
N VAL A 254 23.24 -6.82 -6.22
CA VAL A 254 23.73 -8.17 -6.44
C VAL A 254 22.51 -9.06 -6.64
N SER A 255 22.37 -9.64 -7.83
CA SER A 255 21.26 -10.55 -8.10
C SER A 255 21.41 -11.82 -7.26
N ASP A 256 20.39 -12.15 -6.46
CA ASP A 256 20.31 -13.37 -5.63
C ASP A 256 20.11 -14.66 -6.47
N LYS A 257 20.56 -14.69 -7.73
CA LYS A 257 20.42 -15.86 -8.61
C LYS A 257 21.30 -17.01 -8.12
N GLN A 258 20.73 -17.86 -7.28
CA GLN A 258 21.12 -19.26 -7.10
C GLN A 258 20.38 -20.13 -8.10
#